data_AF-A0A9X2PB39-F1
#
_entry.id   AF-A0A9X2PB39-F1
#
_cell.length_a   1.000
_cell.length_b   1.000
_cell.length_c   1.000
_cell.angle_alpha   90.00
_cell.angle_beta   90.00
_cell.angle_gamma   90.00
#
_symmetry.space_group_name_H-M   'P 1'
#
loop_
_entity.id
_entity.type
_entity.pdbx_description
1 polymer ?
#
loop_
_entity_poly.entity_id
_entity_poly.type
_entity_poly.pdbx_seq_one_letter_code
_entity_poly.pdbx_strand_id
1 'polypeptide(L)'
;MEATADSLYSGLLVALVGALGAVLGAAATVALQSRSVVQQDSRHRAQRQRDLLIAMHAEILAGVGASRHQLTPEERAYALANDNPFATPDDNDFVFAGTQGDLSILPEPVIHSVVQYYRRAAQSNAMTRDLRDVQFREQSVEERRKFVALLLGVVGQQRRIGHKALDEIESYGDGLGLDLAAKRIAFEAADAAPAMNASDDGNDRADHDASSNRQEI
;
A
#
# COMPACT_ATOMS: atom_id res chain seq x y z
N MET A 1 -21.92 83.63 -11.58
CA MET A 1 -22.10 82.64 -10.48
C MET A 1 -22.21 81.19 -11.00
N GLU A 2 -21.88 80.90 -12.27
CA GLU A 2 -22.00 79.53 -12.85
C GLU A 2 -20.76 78.65 -12.67
N ALA A 3 -19.59 79.20 -12.33
CA ALA A 3 -18.32 78.45 -12.30
C ALA A 3 -18.21 77.39 -11.18
N THR A 4 -19.13 77.34 -10.23
CA THR A 4 -19.07 76.42 -9.08
C THR A 4 -19.74 75.07 -9.33
N ALA A 5 -20.70 74.99 -10.26
CA ALA A 5 -21.42 73.75 -10.55
C ALA A 5 -20.55 72.76 -11.34
N ASP A 6 -19.84 73.23 -12.38
CA ASP A 6 -18.99 72.38 -13.23
C ASP A 6 -17.81 71.76 -12.46
N SER A 7 -17.27 72.47 -11.48
CA SER A 7 -16.22 71.98 -10.58
C SER A 7 -16.68 70.79 -9.73
N LEU A 8 -17.92 70.80 -9.25
CA LEU A 8 -18.49 69.73 -8.43
C LEU A 8 -18.77 68.47 -9.25
N TYR A 9 -19.31 68.62 -10.47
CA TYR A 9 -19.57 67.48 -11.37
C TYR A 9 -18.28 66.79 -11.83
N SER A 10 -17.22 67.56 -12.10
CA SER A 10 -15.92 67.01 -12.48
C SER A 10 -15.29 66.18 -11.34
N GLY A 11 -15.34 66.69 -10.10
CA GLY A 11 -14.82 65.96 -8.93
C GLY A 11 -15.59 64.66 -8.65
N LEU A 12 -16.92 64.68 -8.78
CA LEU A 12 -17.77 63.50 -8.57
C LEU A 12 -17.46 62.40 -9.62
N LEU A 13 -17.29 62.78 -10.89
CA LEU A 13 -16.96 61.85 -11.97
C LEU A 13 -15.60 61.16 -11.73
N VAL A 14 -14.59 61.93 -11.35
CA VAL A 14 -13.25 61.38 -11.03
C VAL A 14 -13.33 60.40 -9.86
N ALA A 15 -14.08 60.73 -8.81
CA ALA A 15 -14.26 59.85 -7.66
C ALA A 15 -14.99 58.55 -8.03
N LEU A 16 -16.04 58.63 -8.86
CA LEU A 16 -16.79 57.46 -9.33
C LEU A 16 -15.93 56.54 -10.22
N VAL A 17 -15.16 57.10 -11.14
CA VAL A 17 -14.25 56.32 -12.00
C VAL A 17 -13.16 55.65 -11.15
N GLY A 18 -12.60 56.38 -10.17
CA GLY A 18 -11.62 55.82 -9.23
C GLY A 18 -12.19 54.67 -8.39
N ALA A 19 -13.40 54.84 -7.85
CA ALA A 19 -14.09 53.83 -7.08
C ALA A 19 -14.42 52.58 -7.93
N LEU A 20 -14.91 52.77 -9.16
CA LEU A 20 -15.20 51.67 -10.08
C LEU A 20 -13.91 50.90 -10.45
N GLY A 21 -12.83 51.61 -10.73
CA GLY A 21 -11.51 51.02 -11.00
C GLY A 21 -11.01 50.19 -9.81
N ALA A 22 -11.17 50.68 -8.58
CA ALA A 22 -10.79 49.95 -7.37
C ALA A 22 -11.62 48.67 -7.17
N VAL A 23 -12.94 48.72 -7.39
CA VAL A 23 -13.82 47.55 -7.28
C VAL A 23 -13.50 46.50 -8.33
N LEU A 24 -13.32 46.91 -9.60
CA LEU A 24 -12.95 46.01 -10.69
C LEU A 24 -11.56 45.38 -10.47
N GLY A 25 -10.60 46.17 -9.98
CA GLY A 25 -9.27 45.69 -9.60
C GLY A 25 -9.34 44.63 -8.49
N ALA A 26 -10.07 44.90 -7.41
CA ALA A 26 -10.24 43.95 -6.31
C ALA A 26 -10.93 42.65 -6.77
N ALA A 27 -12.01 42.75 -7.56
CA ALA A 27 -12.73 41.58 -8.09
C ALA A 27 -11.84 40.72 -9.02
N ALA A 28 -11.05 41.34 -9.89
CA ALA A 28 -10.12 40.63 -10.75
C ALA A 28 -9.02 39.92 -9.94
N THR A 29 -8.52 40.56 -8.88
CA THR A 29 -7.49 39.97 -8.01
C THR A 29 -8.02 38.75 -7.27
N VAL A 30 -9.23 38.84 -6.70
CA VAL A 30 -9.91 37.70 -6.05
C VAL A 30 -10.15 36.57 -7.05
N ALA A 31 -10.65 36.86 -8.26
CA ALA A 31 -10.89 35.83 -9.27
C ALA A 31 -9.61 35.11 -9.71
N LEU A 32 -8.49 35.82 -9.84
CA LEU A 32 -7.18 35.24 -10.16
C LEU A 32 -6.65 34.39 -8.99
N GLN A 33 -6.77 34.86 -7.75
CA GLN A 33 -6.38 34.12 -6.55
C GLN A 33 -7.19 32.84 -6.37
N SER A 34 -8.51 32.88 -6.59
CA SER A 34 -9.37 31.69 -6.53
C SER A 34 -8.93 30.62 -7.53
N ARG A 35 -8.58 31.03 -8.77
CA ARG A 35 -8.11 30.10 -9.80
C ARG A 35 -6.75 29.50 -9.46
N SER A 36 -5.82 30.29 -8.91
CA SER A 36 -4.51 29.76 -8.51
C SER A 36 -4.64 28.77 -7.35
N VAL A 37 -5.50 29.06 -6.37
CA VAL A 37 -5.75 28.15 -5.23
C VAL A 37 -6.37 26.84 -5.72
N VAL A 38 -7.41 26.89 -6.57
CA VAL A 38 -8.04 25.67 -7.11
C VAL A 38 -7.06 24.84 -7.95
N GLN A 39 -6.22 25.48 -8.77
CA GLN A 39 -5.19 24.77 -9.53
C GLN A 39 -4.12 24.14 -8.64
N GLN A 40 -3.69 24.87 -7.61
CA GLN A 40 -2.70 24.38 -6.64
C GLN A 40 -3.25 23.19 -5.85
N ASP A 41 -4.50 23.27 -5.38
CA ASP A 41 -5.19 22.17 -4.69
C ASP A 41 -5.32 20.95 -5.59
N SER A 42 -5.63 21.15 -6.88
CA SER A 42 -5.75 20.05 -7.84
C SER A 42 -4.41 19.37 -8.08
N ARG A 43 -3.32 20.13 -8.19
CA ARG A 43 -1.96 19.59 -8.31
C ARG A 43 -1.54 18.84 -7.05
N HIS A 44 -1.83 19.39 -5.87
CA HIS A 44 -1.53 18.73 -4.60
C HIS A 44 -2.31 17.43 -4.45
N ARG A 45 -3.60 17.40 -4.82
CA ARG A 45 -4.39 16.17 -4.83
C ARG A 45 -3.82 15.13 -5.78
N ALA A 46 -3.47 15.51 -7.01
CA ALA A 46 -2.84 14.61 -7.97
C ALA A 46 -1.51 14.04 -7.46
N GLN A 47 -0.67 14.87 -6.83
CA GLN A 47 0.59 14.40 -6.25
C GLN A 47 0.33 13.41 -5.11
N ARG A 48 -0.55 13.76 -4.17
CA ARG A 48 -0.92 12.86 -3.06
C ARG A 48 -1.49 11.54 -3.57
N GLN A 49 -2.31 11.56 -4.61
CA GLN A 49 -2.85 10.36 -5.22
C GLN A 49 -1.73 9.46 -5.77
N ARG A 50 -0.72 10.03 -6.43
CA ARG A 50 0.45 9.27 -6.92
C ARG A 50 1.23 8.64 -5.77
N ASP A 51 1.55 9.44 -4.74
CA ASP A 51 2.31 8.98 -3.58
C ASP A 51 1.54 7.86 -2.83
N LEU A 52 0.22 8.01 -2.73
CA LEU A 52 -0.66 7.04 -2.12
C LEU A 52 -0.70 5.71 -2.88
N LEU A 53 -0.82 5.77 -4.21
CA LEU A 53 -0.78 4.57 -5.07
C LEU A 53 0.56 3.84 -4.95
N ILE A 54 1.68 4.57 -4.93
CA ILE A 54 3.02 3.99 -4.76
C ILE A 54 3.12 3.30 -3.40
N ALA A 55 2.69 3.98 -2.33
CA ALA A 55 2.77 3.45 -0.97
C ALA A 55 1.89 2.20 -0.79
N MET A 56 0.65 2.24 -1.30
CA MET A 56 -0.25 1.08 -1.27
C MET A 56 0.27 -0.08 -2.11
N HIS A 57 0.82 0.20 -3.31
CA HIS A 57 1.44 -0.84 -4.14
C HIS A 57 2.54 -1.56 -3.37
N ALA A 58 3.45 -0.81 -2.75
CA ALA A 58 4.55 -1.37 -1.98
C ALA A 58 4.10 -2.20 -0.78
N GLU A 59 3.11 -1.71 0.00
CA GLU A 59 2.58 -2.44 1.16
C GLU A 59 1.85 -3.72 0.76
N ILE A 60 0.94 -3.65 -0.23
CA ILE A 60 0.21 -4.82 -0.72
C ILE A 60 1.18 -5.86 -1.31
N LEU A 61 2.19 -5.40 -2.06
CA LEU A 61 3.21 -6.27 -2.65
C LEU A 61 4.00 -7.01 -1.57
N ALA A 62 4.41 -6.30 -0.51
CA ALA A 62 5.10 -6.91 0.62
C ALA A 62 4.22 -7.97 1.31
N GLY A 63 2.96 -7.67 1.61
CA GLY A 63 2.05 -8.61 2.26
C GLY A 63 1.69 -9.83 1.39
N VAL A 64 1.55 -9.63 0.07
CA VAL A 64 1.37 -10.74 -0.90
C VAL A 64 2.62 -11.62 -0.95
N GLY A 65 3.81 -11.01 -0.96
CA GLY A 65 5.10 -11.72 -0.92
C GLY A 65 5.25 -12.57 0.35
N ALA A 66 4.97 -11.99 1.52
CA ALA A 66 5.03 -12.69 2.81
C ALA A 66 4.10 -13.92 2.88
N SER A 67 2.95 -13.86 2.19
CA SER A 67 1.97 -14.95 2.15
C SER A 67 2.35 -16.10 1.20
N ARG A 68 3.41 -15.94 0.38
CA ARG A 68 3.79 -16.92 -0.66
C ARG A 68 4.22 -18.26 -0.08
N HIS A 69 5.02 -18.24 0.99
CA HIS A 69 5.54 -19.39 1.74
C HIS A 69 4.60 -19.86 2.87
N GLN A 70 3.35 -19.45 2.87
CA GLN A 70 2.35 -19.98 3.82
C GLN A 70 1.32 -20.86 3.11
N LEU A 71 1.44 -20.99 1.79
CA LEU A 71 0.43 -21.55 0.92
C LEU A 71 0.96 -22.67 0.02
N THR A 72 2.19 -23.17 0.19
CA THR A 72 2.59 -24.39 -0.53
C THR A 72 1.74 -25.58 -0.05
N PRO A 73 1.47 -26.58 -0.91
CA PRO A 73 0.76 -27.79 -0.49
C PRO A 73 1.42 -28.48 0.72
N GLU A 74 2.75 -28.49 0.78
CA GLU A 74 3.56 -29.09 1.82
C GLU A 74 3.40 -28.35 3.15
N GLU A 75 3.52 -27.02 3.15
CA GLU A 75 3.31 -26.20 4.36
C GLU A 75 1.87 -26.27 4.86
N ARG A 76 0.89 -26.32 3.95
CA ARG A 76 -0.52 -26.50 4.30
C ARG A 76 -0.76 -27.86 4.96
N ALA A 77 -0.21 -28.93 4.40
CA ALA A 77 -0.29 -30.26 4.98
C ALA A 77 0.39 -30.30 6.36
N TYR A 78 1.56 -29.68 6.49
CA TYR A 78 2.27 -29.58 7.75
C TYR A 78 1.47 -28.80 8.81
N ALA A 79 0.89 -27.65 8.46
CA ALA A 79 0.12 -26.83 9.38
C ALA A 79 -1.13 -27.57 9.90
N LEU A 80 -1.80 -28.35 9.02
CA LEU A 80 -2.94 -29.19 9.39
C LEU A 80 -2.54 -30.41 10.22
N ALA A 81 -1.30 -30.89 10.09
CA ALA A 81 -0.80 -32.03 10.84
C ALA A 81 -0.33 -31.66 12.26
N ASN A 82 0.24 -30.47 12.44
CA ASN A 82 0.91 -30.07 13.68
C ASN A 82 0.11 -29.08 14.55
N ASP A 83 -1.12 -28.74 14.18
CA ASP A 83 -2.00 -27.76 14.86
C ASP A 83 -1.33 -26.40 15.16
N ASN A 84 -0.19 -26.11 14.50
CA ASN A 84 0.64 -24.94 14.76
C ASN A 84 0.92 -24.20 13.44
N PRO A 85 0.13 -23.17 13.13
CA PRO A 85 0.36 -22.36 11.95
C PRO A 85 1.57 -21.45 12.17
N PHE A 86 2.52 -21.48 11.24
CA PHE A 86 3.71 -20.62 11.21
C PHE A 86 3.41 -19.12 11.01
N ALA A 87 2.13 -18.74 10.94
CA ALA A 87 1.72 -17.38 10.67
C ALA A 87 1.95 -16.52 11.92
N THR A 88 2.84 -15.54 11.81
CA THR A 88 2.82 -14.38 12.68
C THR A 88 1.80 -13.40 12.10
N PRO A 89 0.92 -12.79 12.91
CA PRO A 89 0.06 -11.73 12.42
C PRO A 89 0.91 -10.66 11.76
N ASP A 90 0.52 -10.23 10.57
CA ASP A 90 1.15 -9.09 9.92
C ASP A 90 0.55 -7.81 10.52
N ASP A 91 1.05 -7.39 11.67
CA ASP A 91 0.54 -6.21 12.37
C ASP A 91 1.05 -4.88 11.74
N ASN A 92 1.82 -4.94 10.65
CA ASN A 92 2.51 -3.78 10.06
C ASN A 92 1.78 -3.17 8.85
N ASP A 93 0.45 -3.01 8.93
CA ASP A 93 -0.36 -2.28 7.93
C ASP A 93 -0.26 -0.74 8.15
N PHE A 94 0.95 -0.18 8.20
CA PHE A 94 1.16 1.22 8.57
C PHE A 94 0.74 2.20 7.47
N VAL A 95 0.86 1.83 6.19
CA VAL A 95 0.45 2.69 5.07
C VAL A 95 -1.07 2.79 5.05
N PHE A 96 -1.79 1.67 5.10
CA PHE A 96 -3.25 1.73 5.13
C PHE A 96 -3.80 2.44 6.36
N ALA A 97 -3.28 2.13 7.55
CA ALA A 97 -3.71 2.80 8.78
C ALA A 97 -3.44 4.31 8.71
N GLY A 98 -2.28 4.72 8.18
CA GLY A 98 -1.92 6.12 8.01
C GLY A 98 -2.74 6.86 6.94
N THR A 99 -3.31 6.13 5.97
CA THR A 99 -3.97 6.70 4.79
C THR A 99 -5.48 6.51 4.77
N GLN A 100 -6.07 5.90 5.81
CA GLN A 100 -7.51 5.69 5.90
C GLN A 100 -8.31 7.00 5.77
N GLY A 101 -7.77 8.11 6.28
CA GLY A 101 -8.37 9.44 6.14
C GLY A 101 -8.29 10.03 4.72
N ASP A 102 -7.38 9.52 3.90
CA ASP A 102 -7.11 9.98 2.54
C ASP A 102 -7.71 9.04 1.47
N LEU A 103 -8.45 7.99 1.86
CA LEU A 103 -9.07 7.04 0.92
C LEU A 103 -10.00 7.73 -0.11
N SER A 104 -10.57 8.88 0.22
CA SER A 104 -11.37 9.68 -0.73
C SER A 104 -10.56 10.21 -1.93
N ILE A 105 -9.23 10.18 -1.86
CA ILE A 105 -8.33 10.61 -2.95
C ILE A 105 -8.07 9.46 -3.92
N LEU A 106 -8.32 8.20 -3.53
CA LEU A 106 -8.12 7.07 -4.42
C LEU A 106 -9.11 7.08 -5.59
N PRO A 107 -8.66 6.66 -6.78
CA PRO A 107 -9.54 6.53 -7.93
C PRO A 107 -10.49 5.34 -7.75
N GLU A 108 -11.71 5.49 -8.26
CA GLU A 108 -12.78 4.48 -8.17
C GLU A 108 -12.38 3.07 -8.68
N PRO A 109 -11.60 2.93 -9.77
CA PRO A 109 -11.15 1.62 -10.24
C PRO A 109 -10.26 0.85 -9.25
N VAL A 110 -9.62 1.54 -8.31
CA VAL A 110 -8.61 0.95 -7.40
C VAL A 110 -9.17 0.76 -5.99
N ILE A 111 -10.00 1.69 -5.50
CA ILE A 111 -10.43 1.71 -4.10
C ILE A 111 -11.13 0.41 -3.66
N HIS A 112 -11.87 -0.23 -4.58
CA HIS A 112 -12.63 -1.42 -4.26
C HIS A 112 -11.75 -2.65 -3.96
N SER A 113 -10.70 -2.89 -4.74
CA SER A 113 -9.80 -4.03 -4.51
C SER A 113 -8.88 -3.79 -3.33
N VAL A 114 -8.40 -2.55 -3.16
CA VAL A 114 -7.59 -2.12 -2.01
C VAL A 114 -8.36 -2.35 -0.70
N VAL A 115 -9.60 -1.86 -0.60
CA VAL A 115 -10.41 -2.07 0.60
C VAL A 115 -10.69 -3.56 0.83
N GLN A 116 -10.96 -4.34 -0.21
CA GLN A 116 -11.15 -5.78 -0.07
C GLN A 116 -9.90 -6.49 0.45
N TYR A 117 -8.72 -6.11 -0.04
CA TYR A 117 -7.45 -6.67 0.40
C TYR A 117 -7.25 -6.44 1.90
N TYR A 118 -7.30 -5.19 2.35
CA TYR A 118 -7.08 -4.87 3.78
C TYR A 118 -8.15 -5.46 4.69
N ARG A 119 -9.41 -5.60 4.22
CA ARG A 119 -10.45 -6.29 4.99
C ARG A 119 -10.13 -7.77 5.17
N ARG A 120 -9.54 -8.42 4.17
CA ARG A 120 -9.10 -9.82 4.28
C ARG A 120 -7.83 -9.97 5.10
N ALA A 121 -6.88 -9.04 5.00
CA ALA A 121 -5.69 -8.98 5.86
C ALA A 121 -6.08 -8.82 7.33
N ALA A 122 -6.98 -7.89 7.65
CA ALA A 122 -7.49 -7.73 9.01
C ALA A 122 -8.17 -9.01 9.53
N GLN A 123 -8.93 -9.70 8.68
CA GLN A 123 -9.59 -10.97 9.03
C GLN A 123 -8.57 -12.09 9.30
N SER A 124 -7.58 -12.28 8.42
CA SER A 124 -6.55 -13.31 8.60
C SER A 124 -5.67 -13.02 9.82
N ASN A 125 -5.35 -11.75 10.09
CA ASN A 125 -4.63 -11.34 11.28
C ASN A 125 -5.43 -11.62 12.56
N ALA A 126 -6.72 -11.31 12.59
CA ALA A 126 -7.58 -11.65 13.73
C ALA A 126 -7.60 -13.16 13.99
N MET A 127 -7.82 -13.95 12.95
CA MET A 127 -7.78 -15.42 13.06
C MET A 127 -6.39 -15.93 13.50
N THR A 128 -5.31 -15.30 13.05
CA THR A 128 -3.94 -15.64 13.48
C THR A 128 -3.72 -15.37 14.97
N ARG A 129 -4.33 -14.31 15.52
CA ARG A 129 -4.28 -14.04 16.96
C ARG A 129 -5.10 -15.07 17.75
N ASP A 130 -6.26 -15.47 17.26
CA ASP A 130 -7.13 -16.47 17.92
C ASP A 130 -6.41 -17.83 18.10
N LEU A 131 -5.49 -18.19 17.20
CA LEU A 131 -4.65 -19.40 17.33
C LEU A 131 -3.75 -19.40 18.58
N ARG A 132 -3.49 -18.22 19.13
CA ARG A 132 -2.66 -18.03 20.34
C ARG A 132 -3.52 -18.01 21.61
N ASP A 133 -4.84 -17.96 21.49
CA ASP A 133 -5.78 -17.94 22.62
C ASP A 133 -5.79 -19.29 23.36
N VAL A 134 -5.99 -19.24 24.68
CA VAL A 134 -6.22 -20.40 25.53
C VAL A 134 -7.46 -21.17 25.06
N GLN A 135 -8.53 -20.46 24.70
CA GLN A 135 -9.77 -21.09 24.24
C GLN A 135 -9.58 -21.93 22.98
N PHE A 136 -8.72 -21.49 22.06
CA PHE A 136 -8.39 -22.27 20.87
C PHE A 136 -7.63 -23.57 21.22
N ARG A 137 -6.71 -23.51 22.20
CA ARG A 137 -5.94 -24.68 22.64
C ARG A 137 -6.79 -25.73 23.34
N GLU A 138 -7.88 -25.31 23.98
CA GLU A 138 -8.83 -26.19 24.66
C GLU A 138 -9.81 -26.90 23.71
N GLN A 139 -9.93 -26.43 22.45
CA GLN A 139 -10.77 -27.08 21.43
C GLN A 139 -10.26 -28.49 21.10
N SER A 140 -11.15 -29.34 20.56
CA SER A 140 -10.75 -30.65 20.04
C SER A 140 -9.82 -30.53 18.83
N VAL A 141 -9.03 -31.58 18.54
CA VAL A 141 -8.15 -31.63 17.36
C VAL A 141 -8.94 -31.37 16.06
N GLU A 142 -10.17 -31.91 15.96
CA GLU A 142 -11.02 -31.72 14.79
C GLU A 142 -11.44 -30.25 14.60
N GLU A 143 -11.84 -29.58 15.67
CA GLU A 143 -12.22 -28.16 15.66
C GLU A 143 -11.02 -27.27 15.30
N ARG A 144 -9.85 -27.54 15.90
CA ARG A 144 -8.62 -26.80 15.57
C ARG A 144 -8.23 -26.95 14.11
N ARG A 145 -8.27 -28.16 13.57
CA ARG A 145 -7.99 -28.41 12.14
C ARG A 145 -8.98 -27.69 11.23
N LYS A 146 -10.27 -27.69 11.58
CA LYS A 146 -11.30 -26.96 10.84
C LYS A 146 -11.02 -25.46 10.83
N PHE A 147 -10.61 -24.89 11.97
CA PHE A 147 -10.25 -23.49 12.08
C PHE A 147 -8.99 -23.15 11.26
N VAL A 148 -7.93 -23.96 11.34
CA VAL A 148 -6.71 -23.79 10.54
C VAL A 148 -7.02 -23.89 9.04
N ALA A 149 -7.86 -24.84 8.62
CA ALA A 149 -8.30 -24.95 7.23
C ALA A 149 -9.05 -23.69 6.76
N LEU A 150 -9.91 -23.11 7.62
CA LEU A 150 -10.60 -21.85 7.32
C LEU A 150 -9.60 -20.69 7.18
N LEU A 151 -8.63 -20.57 8.09
CA LEU A 151 -7.58 -19.56 8.03
C LEU A 151 -6.79 -19.66 6.73
N LEU A 152 -6.32 -20.86 6.36
CA LEU A 152 -5.61 -21.08 5.10
C LEU A 152 -6.47 -20.68 3.88
N GLY A 153 -7.77 -20.92 3.96
CA GLY A 153 -8.74 -20.44 2.96
C GLY A 153 -8.80 -18.91 2.87
N VAL A 154 -8.82 -18.22 4.01
CA VAL A 154 -8.82 -16.75 4.07
C VAL A 154 -7.48 -16.17 3.58
N VAL A 155 -6.34 -16.71 3.98
CA VAL A 155 -5.01 -16.29 3.50
C VAL A 155 -4.91 -16.49 1.97
N GLY A 156 -5.39 -17.62 1.46
CA GLY A 156 -5.47 -17.86 0.01
C GLY A 156 -6.37 -16.85 -0.71
N GLN A 157 -7.50 -16.44 -0.12
CA GLN A 157 -8.37 -15.39 -0.68
C GLN A 157 -7.69 -14.02 -0.63
N GLN A 158 -7.09 -13.65 0.51
CA GLN A 158 -6.34 -12.41 0.69
C GLN A 158 -5.27 -12.27 -0.39
N ARG A 159 -4.48 -13.32 -0.64
CA ARG A 159 -3.44 -13.31 -1.68
C ARG A 159 -4.01 -13.06 -3.08
N ARG A 160 -5.10 -13.73 -3.45
CA ARG A 160 -5.76 -13.51 -4.76
C ARG A 160 -6.27 -12.08 -4.92
N ILE A 161 -6.89 -11.55 -3.87
CA ILE A 161 -7.38 -10.16 -3.86
C ILE A 161 -6.21 -9.18 -3.90
N GLY A 162 -5.11 -9.47 -3.20
CA GLY A 162 -3.89 -8.67 -3.24
C GLY A 162 -3.29 -8.59 -4.65
N HIS A 163 -3.16 -9.70 -5.36
CA HIS A 163 -2.73 -9.68 -6.77
C HIS A 163 -3.66 -8.84 -7.64
N LYS A 164 -4.98 -8.99 -7.48
CA LYS A 164 -5.95 -8.16 -8.21
C LYS A 164 -5.79 -6.66 -7.89
N ALA A 165 -5.58 -6.30 -6.62
CA ALA A 165 -5.35 -4.92 -6.23
C ALA A 165 -4.06 -4.36 -6.85
N LEU A 166 -2.99 -5.16 -6.87
CA LEU A 166 -1.74 -4.79 -7.55
C LEU A 166 -1.97 -4.54 -9.04
N ASP A 167 -2.67 -5.44 -9.74
CA ASP A 167 -2.97 -5.29 -11.16
C ASP A 167 -3.79 -4.01 -11.46
N GLU A 168 -4.77 -3.69 -10.62
CA GLU A 168 -5.58 -2.47 -10.77
C GLU A 168 -4.80 -1.19 -10.45
N ILE A 169 -3.94 -1.21 -9.41
CA ILE A 169 -3.03 -0.10 -9.09
C ILE A 169 -2.03 0.13 -10.22
N GLU A 170 -1.44 -0.94 -10.75
CA GLU A 170 -0.47 -0.87 -11.85
C GLU A 170 -1.13 -0.33 -13.11
N SER A 171 -2.28 -0.89 -13.51
CA SER A 171 -3.01 -0.42 -14.69
C SER A 171 -3.41 1.06 -14.59
N TYR A 172 -3.86 1.51 -13.42
CA TYR A 172 -4.16 2.92 -13.21
C TYR A 172 -2.90 3.79 -13.15
N GLY A 173 -1.84 3.30 -12.49
CA GLY A 173 -0.54 3.95 -12.36
C GLY A 173 0.16 4.18 -13.70
N ASP A 174 0.05 3.24 -14.63
CA ASP A 174 0.56 3.36 -16.00
C ASP A 174 -0.05 4.58 -16.71
N GLY A 175 -1.35 4.81 -16.53
CA GLY A 175 -2.05 6.00 -17.04
C GLY A 175 -1.54 7.32 -16.44
N LEU A 176 -0.86 7.27 -15.30
CA LEU A 176 -0.19 8.40 -14.67
C LEU A 176 1.31 8.47 -15.00
N GLY A 177 1.86 7.50 -15.72
CA GLY A 177 3.30 7.37 -16.01
C GLY A 177 4.12 6.84 -14.84
N LEU A 178 3.52 6.01 -13.97
CA LEU A 178 4.22 5.28 -12.91
C LEU A 178 4.53 3.86 -13.39
N ASP A 179 5.79 3.45 -13.33
CA ASP A 179 6.19 2.09 -13.72
C ASP A 179 6.19 1.16 -12.49
N LEU A 180 5.00 0.86 -11.99
CA LEU A 180 4.81 0.01 -10.81
C LEU A 180 4.94 -1.48 -11.13
N ALA A 181 4.57 -1.89 -12.35
CA ALA A 181 4.70 -3.27 -12.80
C ALA A 181 6.17 -3.72 -12.82
N ALA A 182 7.10 -2.88 -13.28
CA ALA A 182 8.53 -3.20 -13.22
C ALA A 182 9.03 -3.36 -11.77
N LYS A 183 8.47 -2.61 -10.81
CA LYS A 183 8.81 -2.76 -9.38
C LYS A 183 8.36 -4.10 -8.83
N ARG A 184 7.14 -4.56 -9.19
CA ARG A 184 6.67 -5.90 -8.83
C ARG A 184 7.57 -6.99 -9.41
N ILE A 185 7.90 -6.91 -10.70
CA ILE A 185 8.79 -7.88 -11.36
C ILE A 185 10.16 -7.94 -10.67
N ALA A 186 10.75 -6.78 -10.36
CA ALA A 186 12.03 -6.72 -9.66
C ALA A 186 11.96 -7.32 -8.25
N PHE A 187 10.88 -7.06 -7.52
CA PHE A 187 10.63 -7.64 -6.19
C PHE A 187 10.51 -9.17 -6.27
N GLU A 188 9.69 -9.69 -7.18
CA GLU A 188 9.49 -11.13 -7.36
C GLU A 188 10.76 -11.86 -7.82
N ALA A 189 11.58 -11.21 -8.65
CA ALA A 189 12.87 -11.74 -9.07
C ALA A 189 13.89 -11.81 -7.92
N ALA A 190 13.92 -10.78 -7.07
CA ALA A 190 14.78 -10.77 -5.88
C ALA A 190 14.37 -11.86 -4.86
N ASP A 191 13.06 -12.06 -4.69
CA ASP A 191 12.49 -13.09 -3.82
C ASP A 191 12.76 -14.53 -4.32
N ALA A 192 12.88 -14.73 -5.64
CA ALA A 192 13.19 -16.04 -6.22
C ALA A 192 14.68 -16.44 -6.14
N ALA A 193 15.59 -15.48 -5.96
CA ALA A 193 17.03 -15.70 -5.96
C ALA A 193 17.66 -16.52 -4.79
N PRO A 194 17.09 -16.60 -3.56
CA PRO A 194 17.79 -17.23 -2.42
C PRO A 194 17.95 -18.75 -2.49
N ALA A 195 17.23 -19.46 -3.37
CA ALA A 195 17.22 -20.93 -3.37
C ALA A 195 18.41 -21.57 -4.13
N MET A 196 19.15 -20.82 -4.97
CA MET A 196 20.20 -21.42 -5.82
C MET A 196 21.63 -21.37 -5.24
N ASN A 197 21.91 -20.51 -4.26
CA ASN A 197 23.27 -20.37 -3.70
C ASN A 197 23.52 -21.15 -2.40
N ALA A 198 22.50 -21.80 -1.83
CA ALA A 198 22.66 -22.56 -0.58
C ALA A 198 23.13 -24.01 -0.80
N SER A 199 23.26 -24.48 -2.04
CA SER A 199 23.64 -25.87 -2.38
C SER A 199 25.11 -26.07 -2.75
N ASP A 200 25.94 -25.02 -2.78
CA ASP A 200 27.34 -25.12 -3.27
C ASP A 200 28.42 -25.10 -2.16
N ASP A 201 28.09 -24.71 -0.92
CA ASP A 201 29.07 -24.60 0.18
C ASP A 201 29.27 -25.91 0.99
N GLY A 202 28.72 -27.04 0.53
CA GLY A 202 28.66 -28.30 1.29
C GLY A 202 29.75 -29.33 1.00
N ASN A 203 30.53 -29.22 -0.08
CA ASN A 203 31.35 -30.34 -0.57
C ASN A 203 32.86 -30.27 -0.25
N ASP A 204 33.39 -29.15 0.24
CA ASP A 204 34.85 -28.96 0.37
C ASP A 204 35.45 -29.27 1.75
N ARG A 205 34.67 -29.80 2.71
CA ARG A 205 35.17 -30.11 4.07
C ARG A 205 35.44 -31.60 4.35
N ALA A 206 35.20 -32.51 3.41
CA ALA A 206 35.36 -33.94 3.66
C ALA A 206 36.79 -34.49 3.47
N ASP A 207 37.70 -33.76 2.79
CA ASP A 207 38.99 -34.35 2.36
C ASP A 207 40.21 -33.95 3.20
N HIS A 208 40.06 -33.14 4.26
CA HIS A 208 41.23 -32.66 5.02
C HIS A 208 41.61 -33.44 6.29
N ASP A 209 40.85 -34.45 6.73
CA ASP A 209 41.15 -35.19 7.98
C ASP A 209 41.84 -36.56 7.79
N ALA A 210 42.09 -37.01 6.56
CA ALA A 210 42.64 -38.36 6.33
C ALA A 210 44.19 -38.47 6.37
N SER A 211 44.94 -37.38 6.56
CA SER A 211 46.40 -37.37 6.36
C SER A 211 47.25 -37.24 7.63
N SER A 212 46.69 -37.19 8.84
CA SER A 212 47.47 -36.91 10.06
C SER A 212 47.86 -38.10 10.95
N ASN A 213 47.59 -39.36 10.57
CA ASN A 213 47.78 -40.51 11.49
C ASN A 213 48.78 -41.58 11.01
N ARG A 214 49.94 -41.18 10.48
CA ARG A 214 50.93 -42.15 9.96
C ARG A 214 52.38 -41.76 10.26
N GLN A 215 52.75 -41.61 11.53
CA GLN A 215 54.14 -41.62 11.98
C GLN A 215 54.20 -41.96 13.47
N GLU A 216 54.41 -43.24 13.79
CA GLU A 216 55.12 -43.75 14.98
C GLU A 216 55.13 -45.29 14.94
N ILE A 217 56.21 -45.86 14.40
CA ILE A 217 56.76 -47.18 14.72
C ILE A 217 58.27 -47.02 14.73
#